data_AF-A0A7V2SRI6-F1
#
_entry.id   AF-A0A7V2SRI6-F1
#
_cell.length_a   1.000
_cell.length_b   1.000
_cell.length_c   1.000
_cell.angle_alpha   90.00
_cell.angle_beta   90.00
_cell.angle_gamma   90.00
#
_symmetry.space_group_name_H-M   'P 1'
#
loop_
_entity.id
_entity.type
_entity.pdbx_description
1 polymer ?
#
loop_
_entity_poly.entity_id
_entity_poly.type
_entity_poly.pdbx_seq_one_letter_code
_entity_poly.pdbx_strand_id
1 'polypeptide(L)'
;MRKIFLLLTILSSYINAETSGDLDKTFATKGLYAEGTPFPQQTFLSLDTAVDSQGRILVLHAYETTNHYSIAVYRLLADGTKDNTYASIASQVDKFLIDGNFSIAIDANDGVFFGYSNYTCAAPNIDCQQDVFVRHFDNTGNLTGSQTIAFDLGNTYLRQNDVFADLVYIPDHYGHNTEMLAVAATVDYSNVYDTDFGVALMDVAPDGS
;
A
#
# COMPACT_ATOMS: atom_id res chain seq x y z
N MET A 1 54.11 45.56 -1.51
CA MET A 1 52.73 45.13 -1.18
C MET A 1 52.15 44.40 -2.39
N ARG A 2 52.04 43.07 -2.31
CA ARG A 2 51.65 42.21 -3.44
C ARG A 2 50.14 41.96 -3.33
N LYS A 3 49.34 42.59 -4.19
CA LYS A 3 47.88 42.39 -4.23
C LYS A 3 47.59 41.07 -4.93
N ILE A 4 47.14 40.07 -4.17
CA ILE A 4 46.59 38.82 -4.70
C ILE A 4 45.15 39.12 -5.13
N PHE A 5 44.88 39.01 -6.43
CA PHE A 5 43.52 38.98 -6.97
C PHE A 5 43.00 37.55 -6.85
N LEU A 6 42.02 37.33 -5.96
CA LEU A 6 41.27 36.08 -5.90
C LEU A 6 40.14 36.18 -6.94
N LEU A 7 40.30 35.52 -8.09
CA LEU A 7 39.26 35.42 -9.10
C LEU A 7 38.35 34.24 -8.72
N LEU A 8 37.22 34.54 -8.07
CA LEU A 8 36.21 33.55 -7.72
C LEU A 8 35.31 33.32 -8.94
N THR A 9 35.66 32.36 -9.79
CA THR A 9 34.78 31.87 -10.85
C THR A 9 33.67 31.03 -10.21
N ILE A 10 32.50 31.64 -10.00
CA ILE A 10 31.28 30.92 -9.69
C ILE A 10 30.88 30.20 -10.99
N LEU A 11 31.13 28.88 -11.07
CA LEU A 11 30.46 28.05 -12.07
C LEU A 11 28.97 28.07 -11.71
N SER A 12 28.17 28.82 -12.46
CA SER A 12 26.72 28.62 -12.50
C SER A 12 26.46 27.31 -13.25
N SER A 13 26.61 26.18 -12.57
CA SER A 13 25.87 24.99 -12.96
C SER A 13 24.39 25.36 -12.94
N TYR A 14 23.68 24.98 -13.98
CA TYR A 14 22.23 25.16 -14.14
C TYR A 14 21.49 24.44 -13.00
N ILE A 15 21.44 25.07 -11.83
CA ILE A 15 20.49 24.72 -10.79
C ILE A 15 19.18 25.32 -11.28
N ASN A 16 18.41 24.52 -12.01
CA ASN A 16 16.98 24.76 -12.06
C ASN A 16 16.51 24.63 -10.61
N ALA A 17 16.37 25.76 -9.92
CA ALA A 17 15.77 25.76 -8.60
C ALA A 17 14.32 25.34 -8.79
N GLU A 18 14.04 24.06 -8.55
CA GLU A 18 12.66 23.57 -8.51
C GLU A 18 11.93 24.37 -7.44
N THR A 19 10.76 24.91 -7.79
CA THR A 19 9.88 25.59 -6.85
C THR A 19 9.04 24.55 -6.09
N SER A 20 8.47 24.94 -4.95
CA SER A 20 7.59 24.03 -4.20
C SER A 20 6.41 23.61 -5.08
N GLY A 21 6.24 22.30 -5.27
CA GLY A 21 5.23 21.70 -6.13
C GLY A 21 5.71 21.32 -7.54
N ASP A 22 6.94 21.70 -7.93
CA ASP A 22 7.53 21.21 -9.19
C ASP A 22 7.91 19.72 -9.10
N LEU A 23 7.91 19.05 -10.25
CA LEU A 23 8.44 17.68 -10.35
C LEU A 23 9.94 17.68 -10.05
N ASP A 24 10.38 16.77 -9.18
CA ASP A 24 11.80 16.51 -8.97
C ASP A 24 12.40 15.86 -10.22
N LYS A 25 13.05 16.64 -11.07
CA LYS A 25 13.62 16.13 -12.33
C LYS A 25 14.82 15.19 -12.13
N THR A 26 15.34 15.06 -10.91
CA THR A 26 16.41 14.11 -10.57
C THR A 26 15.89 12.70 -10.30
N PHE A 27 14.59 12.56 -10.02
CA PHE A 27 13.93 11.28 -9.83
C PHE A 27 13.65 10.58 -11.17
N ALA A 28 14.05 9.32 -11.27
CA ALA A 28 13.85 8.44 -12.43
C ALA A 28 14.11 9.15 -13.77
N THR A 29 13.13 9.15 -14.69
CA THR A 29 13.23 9.88 -15.96
C THR A 29 12.41 11.16 -15.89
N LYS A 30 13.08 12.27 -15.56
CA LYS A 30 12.48 13.62 -15.51
C LYS A 30 11.34 13.74 -14.50
N GLY A 31 11.49 13.14 -13.33
CA GLY A 31 10.49 13.12 -12.26
C GLY A 31 9.41 12.07 -12.43
N LEU A 32 9.58 11.14 -13.38
CA LEU A 32 8.59 10.12 -13.68
C LEU A 32 9.27 8.75 -13.75
N TYR A 33 8.74 7.82 -12.95
CA TYR A 33 8.97 6.40 -13.15
C TYR A 33 7.78 5.82 -13.92
N ALA A 34 8.07 5.05 -14.95
CA ALA A 34 7.07 4.28 -15.69
C ALA A 34 7.68 2.93 -16.03
N GLU A 35 7.14 1.88 -15.43
CA GLU A 35 7.51 0.51 -15.79
C GLU A 35 6.79 0.14 -17.09
N GLY A 36 7.55 -0.21 -18.13
CA GLY A 36 6.96 -0.83 -19.33
C GLY A 36 6.45 -2.22 -18.96
N THR A 37 5.20 -2.54 -19.32
CA THR A 37 4.44 -3.76 -18.94
C THR A 37 5.36 -4.95 -18.62
N PRO A 38 5.72 -5.18 -17.34
CA PRO A 38 6.60 -6.28 -16.96
C PRO A 38 5.83 -7.61 -16.99
N PHE A 39 4.50 -7.55 -17.16
CA PHE A 39 3.60 -8.69 -17.20
C PHE A 39 3.00 -8.83 -18.61
N PRO A 40 3.15 -10.02 -19.25
CA PRO A 40 2.86 -10.22 -20.68
C PRO A 40 1.37 -10.20 -21.03
N GLN A 41 0.51 -10.19 -20.02
CA GLN A 41 -0.92 -9.93 -20.05
C GLN A 41 -1.16 -9.02 -18.85
N GLN A 42 -2.27 -8.28 -18.77
CA GLN A 42 -2.86 -7.67 -17.56
C GLN A 42 -3.09 -6.16 -17.55
N THR A 43 -4.31 -5.82 -17.14
CA THR A 43 -4.79 -4.48 -16.84
C THR A 43 -4.38 -4.11 -15.42
N PHE A 44 -3.75 -2.96 -15.20
CA PHE A 44 -3.52 -2.43 -13.86
C PHE A 44 -4.82 -1.81 -13.36
N LEU A 45 -5.29 -2.24 -12.19
CA LEU A 45 -6.62 -1.87 -11.70
C LEU A 45 -6.59 -0.89 -10.53
N SER A 46 -5.53 -0.92 -9.72
CA SER A 46 -5.34 -0.02 -8.60
C SER A 46 -3.87 0.05 -8.20
N LEU A 47 -3.46 1.21 -7.68
CA LEU A 47 -2.09 1.52 -7.27
C LEU A 47 -2.15 2.30 -5.95
N ASP A 48 -1.25 1.97 -5.03
CA ASP A 48 -0.94 2.79 -3.85
C ASP A 48 0.57 2.76 -3.61
N THR A 49 1.09 3.75 -2.88
CA THR A 49 2.52 3.89 -2.61
C THR A 49 2.81 4.30 -1.19
N ALA A 50 3.89 3.77 -0.63
CA ALA A 50 4.43 4.17 0.66
C ALA A 50 5.94 4.35 0.59
N VAL A 51 6.50 5.10 1.55
CA VAL A 51 7.94 5.39 1.61
C VAL A 51 8.50 4.81 2.90
N ASP A 52 9.58 4.03 2.78
CA ASP A 52 10.22 3.41 3.93
C ASP A 52 11.24 4.34 4.61
N SER A 53 11.81 3.88 5.73
CA SER A 53 12.72 4.70 6.54
C SER A 53 14.03 5.07 5.83
N GLN A 54 14.38 4.43 4.72
CA GLN A 54 15.53 4.79 3.88
C GLN A 54 15.17 5.65 2.67
N GLY A 55 13.91 6.10 2.58
CA GLY A 55 13.42 6.95 1.49
C GLY A 55 13.18 6.18 0.19
N ARG A 56 13.14 4.84 0.23
CA ARG A 56 12.77 4.01 -0.91
C ARG A 56 11.25 3.97 -1.01
N ILE A 57 10.74 3.82 -2.24
CA ILE A 57 9.29 3.89 -2.52
C ILE A 57 8.79 2.49 -2.81
N LEU A 58 7.84 2.01 -2.02
CA LEU A 58 7.11 0.78 -2.27
C LEU A 58 5.87 1.12 -3.10
N VAL A 59 5.64 0.34 -4.15
CA VAL A 59 4.50 0.49 -5.04
C VAL A 59 3.68 -0.78 -5.02
N LEU A 60 2.49 -0.67 -4.44
CA LEU A 60 1.46 -1.69 -4.46
C LEU A 60 0.74 -1.63 -5.81
N HIS A 61 0.55 -2.78 -6.44
CA HIS A 61 -0.26 -2.88 -7.64
C HIS A 61 -1.04 -4.19 -7.67
N ALA A 62 -2.25 -4.12 -8.19
CA ALA A 62 -3.04 -5.29 -8.54
C ALA A 62 -2.96 -5.56 -10.05
N TYR A 63 -2.71 -6.82 -10.41
CA TYR A 63 -2.70 -7.32 -11.77
C TYR A 63 -3.48 -8.64 -11.83
N GLU A 64 -4.20 -8.91 -12.90
CA GLU A 64 -4.87 -10.21 -13.05
C GLU A 64 -3.84 -11.29 -13.45
N THR A 65 -4.24 -12.53 -13.64
CA THR A 65 -3.41 -13.57 -14.27
C THR A 65 -4.36 -14.41 -15.11
N THR A 66 -3.91 -15.51 -15.72
CA THR A 66 -4.81 -16.37 -16.48
C THR A 66 -6.01 -16.88 -15.67
N ASN A 67 -5.90 -17.00 -14.33
CA ASN A 67 -6.93 -17.64 -13.51
C ASN A 67 -7.27 -16.93 -12.18
N HIS A 68 -6.54 -15.91 -11.76
CA HIS A 68 -6.68 -15.24 -10.45
C HIS A 68 -6.18 -13.80 -10.52
N TYR A 69 -6.47 -12.99 -9.50
CA TYR A 69 -5.84 -11.69 -9.33
C TYR A 69 -4.64 -11.85 -8.40
N SER A 70 -3.66 -10.99 -8.57
CA SER A 70 -2.48 -10.94 -7.73
C SER A 70 -2.24 -9.51 -7.32
N ILE A 71 -1.97 -9.31 -6.04
CA ILE A 71 -1.39 -8.07 -5.53
C ILE A 71 0.11 -8.31 -5.45
N ALA A 72 0.89 -7.34 -5.91
CA ALA A 72 2.32 -7.35 -5.68
C ALA A 72 2.85 -5.98 -5.26
N VAL A 73 3.98 -6.02 -4.55
CA VAL A 73 4.76 -4.84 -4.18
C VAL A 73 6.12 -4.94 -4.83
N TYR A 74 6.52 -3.87 -5.50
CA TYR A 74 7.91 -3.65 -5.88
C TYR A 74 8.44 -2.40 -5.21
N ARG A 75 9.76 -2.27 -5.17
CA ARG A 75 10.45 -1.15 -4.54
C ARG A 75 11.26 -0.37 -5.56
N LEU A 76 11.21 0.95 -5.47
CA LEU A 76 12.11 1.88 -6.13
C LEU A 76 13.07 2.44 -5.08
N LEU A 77 14.31 2.68 -5.46
CA LEU A 77 15.25 3.46 -4.66
C LEU A 77 14.79 4.93 -4.60
N ALA A 78 15.38 5.70 -3.70
CA ALA A 78 15.06 7.12 -3.53
C ALA A 78 15.29 7.96 -4.81
N ASP A 79 16.18 7.50 -5.70
CA ASP A 79 16.43 8.12 -7.00
C ASP A 79 15.43 7.69 -8.09
N GLY A 80 14.45 6.85 -7.75
CA GLY A 80 13.42 6.34 -8.65
C GLY A 80 13.86 5.17 -9.55
N THR A 81 15.09 4.65 -9.39
CA THR A 81 15.50 3.41 -10.07
C THR A 81 14.89 2.19 -9.38
N LYS A 82 14.59 1.13 -10.14
CA LYS A 82 14.02 -0.10 -9.59
C LYS A 82 15.02 -0.83 -8.69
N ASP A 83 14.59 -1.17 -7.47
CA ASP A 83 15.39 -1.96 -6.55
C ASP A 83 15.23 -3.46 -6.86
N ASN A 84 16.18 -4.00 -7.63
CA ASN A 84 16.20 -5.43 -7.98
C ASN A 84 16.66 -6.34 -6.83
N THR A 85 17.02 -5.80 -5.67
CA THR A 85 17.41 -6.59 -4.49
C THR A 85 16.22 -6.88 -3.57
N TYR A 86 15.10 -6.17 -3.76
CA TYR A 86 13.87 -6.42 -3.03
C TYR A 86 13.16 -7.65 -3.61
N ALA A 87 12.91 -8.66 -2.77
CA ALA A 87 12.06 -9.77 -3.16
C ALA A 87 10.65 -9.23 -3.39
N SER A 88 10.04 -9.54 -4.53
CA SER A 88 8.66 -9.13 -4.80
C SER A 88 7.74 -9.80 -3.79
N ILE A 89 7.06 -8.99 -2.97
CA ILE A 89 5.93 -9.46 -2.18
C ILE A 89 4.80 -9.73 -3.15
N ALA A 90 4.19 -10.91 -3.08
CA ALA A 90 3.01 -11.22 -3.86
C ALA A 90 2.01 -12.01 -3.03
N SER A 91 0.73 -11.69 -3.19
CA SER A 91 -0.37 -12.47 -2.63
C SER A 91 -1.40 -12.73 -3.70
N GLN A 92 -1.88 -13.97 -3.75
CA GLN A 92 -2.99 -14.33 -4.62
C GLN A 92 -4.28 -13.82 -4.00
N VAL A 93 -5.11 -13.19 -4.83
CA VAL A 93 -6.45 -12.76 -4.49
C VAL A 93 -7.40 -13.53 -5.40
N ASP A 94 -8.45 -14.08 -4.80
CA ASP A 94 -9.43 -14.84 -5.56
C ASP A 94 -10.18 -13.95 -6.57
N LYS A 95 -10.75 -14.65 -7.56
CA LYS A 95 -11.42 -14.14 -8.76
C LYS A 95 -12.33 -12.92 -8.50
N PHE A 96 -11.87 -11.75 -8.97
CA PHE A 96 -12.53 -10.45 -9.19
C PHE A 96 -13.80 -10.10 -8.41
N LEU A 97 -13.83 -8.91 -7.80
CA LEU A 97 -14.61 -7.77 -8.33
C LEU A 97 -13.97 -6.42 -7.96
N ILE A 98 -13.44 -5.73 -8.98
CA ILE A 98 -13.39 -4.29 -9.36
C ILE A 98 -13.78 -3.15 -8.41
N ASP A 99 -14.31 -3.39 -7.21
CA ASP A 99 -14.83 -2.32 -6.34
C ASP A 99 -14.03 -2.13 -5.04
N GLY A 100 -13.02 -2.98 -4.79
CA GLY A 100 -12.18 -2.90 -3.60
C GLY A 100 -11.02 -1.91 -3.77
N ASN A 101 -10.87 -1.00 -2.80
CA ASN A 101 -9.62 -0.26 -2.67
C ASN A 101 -8.51 -1.22 -2.22
N PHE A 102 -7.27 -0.86 -2.54
CA PHE A 102 -6.08 -1.48 -1.98
C PHE A 102 -5.26 -0.35 -1.37
N SER A 103 -4.67 -0.59 -0.21
CA SER A 103 -3.74 0.36 0.37
C SER A 103 -2.55 -0.34 1.01
N ILE A 104 -1.43 0.37 1.05
CA ILE A 104 -0.16 -0.05 1.65
C ILE A 104 0.24 0.89 2.78
N ALA A 105 0.69 0.32 3.90
CA ALA A 105 1.40 1.06 4.94
C ALA A 105 2.66 0.32 5.34
N ILE A 106 3.58 1.07 5.94
CA ILE A 106 4.90 0.60 6.34
C ILE A 106 5.06 0.82 7.83
N ASP A 107 5.52 -0.22 8.53
CA ASP A 107 5.83 -0.13 9.96
C ASP A 107 7.24 0.43 10.23
N ALA A 108 7.58 0.62 11.51
CA ALA A 108 8.87 1.15 11.92
C ALA A 108 10.08 0.28 11.53
N ASN A 109 9.87 -0.99 11.17
CA ASN A 109 10.90 -1.95 10.76
C ASN A 109 10.96 -2.15 9.23
N ASP A 110 10.29 -1.28 8.47
CA ASP A 110 10.08 -1.38 7.02
C ASP A 110 9.30 -2.65 6.59
N GLY A 111 8.57 -3.26 7.53
CA GLY A 111 7.56 -4.27 7.23
C GLY A 111 6.34 -3.63 6.57
N VAL A 112 5.63 -4.42 5.77
CA VAL A 112 4.60 -3.94 4.86
C VAL A 112 3.24 -4.52 5.24
N PHE A 113 2.26 -3.64 5.42
CA PHE A 113 0.86 -4.01 5.46
C PHE A 113 0.21 -3.76 4.11
N PHE A 114 -0.66 -4.67 3.68
CA PHE A 114 -1.65 -4.35 2.67
C PHE A 114 -3.03 -4.77 3.09
N GLY A 115 -3.99 -3.91 2.77
CA GLY A 115 -5.41 -4.10 3.02
C GLY A 115 -6.18 -4.15 1.73
N TYR A 116 -7.18 -5.01 1.71
CA TYR A 116 -8.04 -5.25 0.56
C TYR A 116 -9.32 -5.95 1.01
N SER A 117 -10.35 -5.96 0.17
CA SER A 117 -11.51 -6.82 0.38
C SER A 117 -11.41 -8.11 -0.42
N ASN A 118 -11.92 -9.19 0.14
CA ASN A 118 -12.09 -10.45 -0.57
C ASN A 118 -13.36 -11.14 -0.12
N TYR A 119 -13.89 -12.05 -0.95
CA TYR A 119 -15.03 -12.85 -0.56
C TYR A 119 -14.62 -14.01 0.35
N THR A 120 -15.31 -14.17 1.48
CA THR A 120 -15.37 -15.42 2.22
C THR A 120 -16.69 -16.10 1.88
N CYS A 121 -16.64 -17.39 1.54
CA CYS A 121 -17.84 -18.16 1.25
C CYS A 121 -17.93 -19.34 2.23
N ALA A 122 -19.08 -19.50 2.89
CA ALA A 122 -19.31 -20.65 3.76
C ALA A 122 -19.32 -21.99 2.98
N ALA A 123 -19.67 -21.95 1.68
CA ALA A 123 -19.55 -23.05 0.74
C ALA A 123 -19.23 -22.52 -0.67
N PRO A 124 -18.70 -23.35 -1.60
CA PRO A 124 -18.33 -22.89 -2.93
C PRO A 124 -19.49 -22.20 -3.67
N ASN A 125 -19.33 -20.89 -3.95
CA ASN A 125 -20.32 -20.04 -4.63
C ASN A 125 -21.71 -19.96 -3.95
N ILE A 126 -21.80 -20.30 -2.67
CA ILE A 126 -23.02 -20.19 -1.88
C ILE A 126 -22.70 -19.34 -0.65
N ASP A 127 -23.48 -18.28 -0.47
CA ASP A 127 -23.40 -17.41 0.71
C ASP A 127 -22.01 -16.77 0.90
N CYS A 128 -21.54 -16.09 -0.14
CA CYS A 128 -20.31 -15.31 -0.09
C CYS A 128 -20.58 -13.90 0.46
N GLN A 129 -19.74 -13.46 1.39
CA GLN A 129 -19.71 -12.12 1.98
C GLN A 129 -18.35 -11.49 1.68
N GLN A 130 -18.29 -10.18 1.45
CA GLN A 130 -17.01 -9.49 1.37
C GLN A 130 -16.55 -9.13 2.77
N ASP A 131 -15.34 -9.53 3.12
CA ASP A 131 -14.68 -9.11 4.35
C ASP A 131 -13.44 -8.29 4.02
N VAL A 132 -12.97 -7.56 5.01
CA VAL A 132 -11.68 -6.85 4.95
C VAL A 132 -10.56 -7.80 5.34
N PHE A 133 -9.51 -7.81 4.54
CA PHE A 133 -8.30 -8.58 4.76
C PHE A 133 -7.13 -7.65 4.94
N VAL A 134 -6.34 -7.92 5.97
CA VAL A 134 -5.05 -7.30 6.20
C VAL A 134 -4.00 -8.40 6.19
N ARG A 135 -2.89 -8.15 5.51
CA ARG A 135 -1.71 -9.01 5.56
C ARG A 135 -0.49 -8.17 5.94
N HIS A 136 0.40 -8.78 6.71
CA HIS A 136 1.66 -8.19 7.14
C HIS A 136 2.82 -9.02 6.62
N PHE A 137 3.83 -8.33 6.08
CA PHE A 137 5.06 -8.92 5.59
C PHE A 137 6.23 -8.26 6.29
N ASP A 138 7.27 -9.03 6.58
CA ASP A 138 8.54 -8.45 7.00
C ASP A 138 9.22 -7.70 5.84
N ASN A 139 10.29 -6.96 6.17
CA ASN A 139 11.06 -6.19 5.19
C ASN A 139 11.82 -7.03 4.15
N THR A 140 11.82 -8.37 4.30
CA THR A 140 12.37 -9.32 3.34
C THR A 140 11.29 -9.94 2.45
N GLY A 141 10.02 -9.66 2.73
CA GLY A 141 8.86 -10.10 1.98
C GLY A 141 8.28 -11.45 2.43
N ASN A 142 8.55 -11.90 3.65
CA ASN A 142 7.85 -13.06 4.21
C ASN A 142 6.56 -12.64 4.90
N LEU A 143 5.47 -13.39 4.70
CA LEU A 143 4.21 -13.18 5.42
C LEU A 143 4.41 -13.48 6.91
N THR A 144 4.20 -12.47 7.75
CA THR A 144 4.30 -12.54 9.21
C THR A 144 2.94 -12.58 9.90
N GLY A 145 1.90 -12.02 9.26
CA GLY A 145 0.59 -11.90 9.88
C GLY A 145 -0.54 -11.76 8.89
N SER A 146 -1.74 -12.17 9.31
CA SER A 146 -2.94 -12.14 8.49
C SER A 146 -4.17 -11.97 9.38
N GLN A 147 -5.01 -10.99 9.08
CA GLN A 147 -6.28 -10.76 9.75
C GLN A 147 -7.41 -10.67 8.74
N THR A 148 -8.56 -11.21 9.12
CA THR A 148 -9.86 -10.92 8.49
C THR A 148 -10.70 -10.12 9.47
N ILE A 149 -11.27 -9.01 9.01
CA ILE A 149 -12.09 -8.09 9.80
C ILE A 149 -13.46 -8.06 9.16
N ALA A 150 -14.46 -8.44 9.93
CA ALA A 150 -15.86 -8.24 9.61
C ALA A 150 -16.40 -7.08 10.45
N PHE A 151 -16.95 -6.06 9.81
CA PHE A 151 -17.62 -4.93 10.41
C PHE A 151 -19.13 -5.18 10.48
N ASP A 152 -19.50 -6.32 11.08
CA ASP A 152 -20.89 -6.74 11.23
C ASP A 152 -21.66 -5.89 12.28
N LEU A 153 -22.21 -4.76 11.86
CA LEU A 153 -22.98 -3.87 12.74
C LEU A 153 -24.44 -4.33 12.88
N GLY A 154 -24.70 -5.58 13.31
CA GLY A 154 -26.07 -6.03 13.61
C GLY A 154 -26.30 -7.54 13.67
N ASN A 155 -27.51 -7.93 14.12
CA ASN A 155 -27.91 -9.33 14.32
C ASN A 155 -28.71 -9.95 13.15
N THR A 156 -28.80 -9.29 12.00
CA THR A 156 -29.66 -9.74 10.92
C THR A 156 -28.88 -10.43 9.82
N TYR A 157 -29.24 -11.68 9.56
CA TYR A 157 -28.74 -12.64 8.57
C TYR A 157 -28.81 -12.22 7.08
N LEU A 158 -28.75 -10.93 6.75
CA LEU A 158 -28.60 -10.47 5.37
C LEU A 158 -27.13 -10.15 5.11
N ARG A 159 -26.64 -10.42 3.90
CA ARG A 159 -25.23 -10.26 3.52
C ARG A 159 -24.76 -8.85 3.88
N GLN A 160 -23.75 -8.78 4.75
CA GLN A 160 -23.01 -7.57 5.06
C GLN A 160 -21.74 -7.66 4.23
N ASN A 161 -21.56 -6.72 3.30
CA ASN A 161 -20.32 -6.63 2.55
C ASN A 161 -19.49 -5.52 3.18
N ASP A 162 -18.32 -5.88 3.68
CA ASP A 162 -17.33 -4.95 4.19
C ASP A 162 -16.30 -4.66 3.09
N VAL A 163 -16.35 -3.44 2.58
CA VAL A 163 -15.44 -2.99 1.53
C VAL A 163 -14.34 -2.16 2.15
N PHE A 164 -13.11 -2.64 2.03
CA PHE A 164 -11.90 -1.97 2.48
C PHE A 164 -11.80 -0.59 1.82
N ALA A 165 -11.51 0.40 2.65
CA ALA A 165 -11.32 1.78 2.22
C ALA A 165 -9.85 2.18 2.28
N ASP A 166 -9.23 2.06 3.46
CA ASP A 166 -7.87 2.55 3.70
C ASP A 166 -7.26 1.89 4.95
N LEU A 167 -5.94 1.99 5.09
CA LEU A 167 -5.22 1.63 6.31
C LEU A 167 -4.09 2.60 6.60
N VAL A 168 -3.82 2.83 7.88
CA VAL A 168 -2.76 3.74 8.33
C VAL A 168 -2.00 3.13 9.50
N TYR A 169 -0.67 3.10 9.38
CA TYR A 169 0.21 2.73 10.47
C TYR A 169 0.40 3.90 11.45
N ILE A 170 0.33 3.59 12.75
CA ILE A 170 0.41 4.54 13.86
C ILE A 170 1.58 4.09 14.76
N PRO A 171 2.77 4.72 14.63
CA PRO A 171 3.97 4.30 15.37
C PRO A 171 3.92 4.59 16.87
N ASP A 172 3.08 5.54 17.30
CA ASP A 172 2.86 5.85 18.71
C ASP A 172 1.39 6.17 18.93
N HIS A 173 0.64 5.18 19.41
CA HIS A 173 -0.76 5.37 19.76
C HIS A 173 -0.86 6.02 21.16
N TYR A 174 -1.12 7.33 21.17
CA TYR A 174 -1.40 8.13 22.37
C TYR A 174 -0.34 8.06 23.49
N GLY A 175 0.94 7.89 23.16
CA GLY A 175 2.03 7.88 24.14
C GLY A 175 2.16 6.56 24.91
N HIS A 176 1.57 5.48 24.40
CA HIS A 176 1.60 4.15 25.01
C HIS A 176 2.65 3.21 24.43
N ASN A 177 3.51 3.67 23.49
CA ASN A 177 4.53 2.86 22.80
C ASN A 177 3.96 1.57 22.16
N THR A 178 2.67 1.55 21.88
CA THR A 178 2.01 0.48 21.14
C THR A 178 1.84 0.95 19.72
N GLU A 179 2.46 0.22 18.80
CA GLU A 179 2.30 0.43 17.38
C GLU A 179 0.94 -0.14 16.96
N MET A 180 0.16 0.63 16.21
CA MET A 180 -1.19 0.24 15.80
C MET A 180 -1.34 0.35 14.29
N LEU A 181 -2.29 -0.40 13.76
CA LEU A 181 -2.80 -0.24 12.41
C LEU A 181 -4.27 0.14 12.48
N ALA A 182 -4.60 1.34 12.01
CA ALA A 182 -5.98 1.72 11.78
C ALA A 182 -6.42 1.19 10.43
N VAL A 183 -7.59 0.56 10.37
CA VAL A 183 -8.18 -0.02 9.17
C VAL A 183 -9.59 0.49 9.02
N ALA A 184 -9.90 1.10 7.88
CA ALA A 184 -11.21 1.66 7.58
C ALA A 184 -11.92 0.84 6.51
N ALA A 185 -13.23 0.72 6.63
CA ALA A 185 -14.08 0.04 5.66
C ALA A 185 -15.46 0.68 5.58
N THR A 186 -16.12 0.53 4.44
CA THR A 186 -17.56 0.77 4.33
C THR A 186 -18.30 -0.52 4.67
N VAL A 187 -19.41 -0.38 5.37
CA VAL A 187 -20.33 -1.48 5.68
C VAL A 187 -21.57 -1.28 4.83
N ASP A 188 -21.79 -2.17 3.87
CA ASP A 188 -22.94 -2.11 2.97
C ASP A 188 -24.01 -3.14 3.33
N TYR A 189 -25.24 -2.67 3.50
CA TYR A 189 -26.42 -3.51 3.67
C TYR A 189 -27.10 -3.71 2.31
N SER A 190 -27.17 -4.96 1.85
CA SER A 190 -27.50 -5.40 0.48
C SER A 190 -28.79 -4.90 -0.22
N ASN A 191 -29.53 -3.95 0.33
CA ASN A 191 -30.83 -3.52 -0.19
C ASN A 191 -31.31 -2.09 0.21
N VAL A 192 -30.47 -1.23 0.80
CA VAL A 192 -30.83 0.19 1.03
C VAL A 192 -29.58 1.04 0.83
N TYR A 193 -29.74 2.27 0.34
CA TYR A 193 -28.68 3.28 0.16
C TYR A 193 -28.07 3.76 1.50
N ASP A 194 -27.80 2.85 2.41
CA ASP A 194 -27.27 3.09 3.75
C ASP A 194 -25.88 2.46 3.80
N THR A 195 -24.87 3.29 3.54
CA THR A 195 -23.46 2.89 3.65
C THR A 195 -22.94 3.44 4.95
N ASP A 196 -22.79 2.55 5.94
CA ASP A 196 -22.11 2.86 7.18
C ASP A 196 -20.58 2.76 6.99
N PHE A 197 -19.82 3.16 8.01
CA PHE A 197 -18.37 2.96 8.01
C PHE A 197 -17.89 2.37 9.35
N GLY A 198 -16.86 1.56 9.26
CA GLY A 198 -16.17 0.96 10.39
C GLY A 198 -14.70 1.38 10.43
N VAL A 199 -14.17 1.51 11.64
CA VAL A 199 -12.72 1.64 11.87
C VAL A 199 -12.30 0.62 12.91
N ALA A 200 -11.34 -0.21 12.56
CA ALA A 200 -10.69 -1.14 13.47
C ALA A 200 -9.29 -0.62 13.81
N LEU A 201 -8.87 -0.82 15.06
CA LEU A 201 -7.49 -0.64 15.49
C LEU A 201 -6.92 -2.01 15.79
N MET A 202 -5.83 -2.37 15.11
CA MET A 202 -5.11 -3.61 15.31
C MET A 202 -3.78 -3.33 16.00
N ASP A 203 -3.43 -4.15 17.00
CA ASP A 203 -2.08 -4.13 17.54
C ASP A 203 -1.10 -4.62 16.47
N VAL A 204 -0.09 -3.80 16.16
CA VAL A 204 1.04 -4.20 15.34
C VAL A 204 2.05 -4.79 16.31
N ALA A 205 1.91 -6.09 16.60
CA ALA A 205 2.94 -6.78 17.36
C ALA A 205 4.28 -6.61 16.60
N PRO A 206 5.36 -6.15 17.26
CA PRO A 206 6.66 -5.99 16.61
C PRO A 206 7.24 -7.32 16.08
N ASP A 207 6.59 -8.45 16.37
CA ASP A 207 7.04 -9.81 16.05
C ASP A 207 5.93 -10.80 15.61
N GLY A 208 4.69 -10.33 15.36
CA GLY A 208 3.64 -11.18 14.77
C GLY A 208 3.24 -12.42 15.60
N SER A 209 3.25 -12.34 16.94
CA SER A 209 2.80 -13.41 17.83
C SER A 209 1.33 -13.35 18.21
#